data_AF-A0A5K0UWI1-F1
#
_entry.id   AF-A0A5K0UWI1-F1
#
_cell.length_a   1.000
_cell.length_b   1.000
_cell.length_c   1.000
_cell.angle_alpha   90.00
_cell.angle_beta   90.00
_cell.angle_gamma   90.00
#
_symmetry.space_group_name_H-M   'P 1'
#
loop_
_entity.id
_entity.type
_entity.pdbx_description
1 polymer ?
#
loop_
_entity_poly.entity_id
_entity_poly.type
_entity_poly.pdbx_seq_one_letter_code
_entity_poly.pdbx_strand_id
1 'polypeptide(L)' 'LDRATNKFSNLVGIGESCNVYYGQLKDGRDIAVKRLEVQKGSDADIEFLTE' A
#
# COMPACT_ATOMS: atom_id res chain seq x y z
N LEU A 1 5.59 -7.47 4.93
CA LEU A 1 5.48 -6.05 5.34
C LEU A 1 4.63 -5.88 6.60
N ASP A 2 3.78 -6.85 6.95
CA ASP A 2 2.86 -6.81 8.09
C ASP A 2 3.47 -6.34 9.41
N ARG A 3 4.68 -6.80 9.79
CA ARG A 3 5.30 -6.33 11.03
C ARG A 3 5.76 -4.87 10.95
N ALA A 4 6.20 -4.43 9.77
CA ALA A 4 6.63 -3.06 9.53
C ALA A 4 5.44 -2.09 9.43
N THR A 5 4.32 -2.53 8.86
CA THR A 5 3.10 -1.71 8.65
C THR A 5 2.01 -1.94 9.69
N ASN A 6 2.30 -2.69 10.76
CA ASN A 6 1.33 -3.14 11.75
C ASN A 6 0.04 -3.72 11.12
N LYS A 7 0.22 -4.69 10.22
CA LYS A 7 -0.84 -5.32 9.42
C LYS A 7 -1.62 -4.31 8.57
N PHE A 8 -0.93 -3.31 8.03
CA PHE A 8 -1.53 -2.25 7.20
C PHE A 8 -2.60 -1.45 7.98
N SER A 9 -2.36 -1.14 9.25
CA SER A 9 -3.29 -0.32 10.04
C SER A 9 -3.10 1.19 9.84
N ASN A 10 -1.90 1.59 9.43
CA ASN A 10 -1.48 2.99 9.42
C ASN A 10 -1.68 3.60 8.03
N LEU A 11 -2.94 3.86 7.66
CA LEU A 11 -3.28 4.50 6.40
C LEU A 11 -2.77 5.95 6.39
N VAL A 12 -2.03 6.32 5.35
CA VAL A 12 -1.48 7.67 5.16
C VAL A 12 -1.88 8.31 3.83
N GLY A 13 -2.46 7.54 2.91
CA GLY A 13 -2.98 8.06 1.65
C GLY A 13 -3.99 7.12 1.03
N ILE A 14 -4.90 7.69 0.26
CA ILE A 14 -5.90 6.95 -0.54
C ILE A 14 -5.71 7.42 -1.98
N GLY A 15 -5.47 6.47 -2.87
CA GLY A 15 -5.51 6.65 -4.31
C GLY A 15 -6.77 6.03 -4.90
N GLU A 16 -6.96 6.19 -6.21
CA GLU A 16 -8.16 5.73 -6.92
C GLU A 16 -8.39 4.21 -6.81
N SER A 17 -7.32 3.44 -6.90
CA SER A 17 -7.34 1.96 -6.87
C SER A 17 -6.53 1.37 -5.71
N CYS A 18 -6.03 2.20 -4.79
CA CYS A 18 -5.07 1.76 -3.80
C CYS A 18 -5.12 2.55 -2.50
N ASN A 19 -4.59 1.95 -1.44
CA ASN A 19 -4.30 2.60 -0.18
C ASN A 19 -2.78 2.63 0.07
N VAL A 20 -2.29 3.73 0.62
CA VAL A 20 -0.89 3.91 1.02
C VAL A 20 -0.79 3.78 2.53
N TYR A 21 0.06 2.88 2.99
CA TYR A 21 0.26 2.62 4.42
C TYR A 21 1.68 2.97 4.85
N TYR A 22 1.81 3.61 6.00
CA TYR A 22 3.09 3.82 6.64
C TYR A 22 3.58 2.54 7.31
N GLY A 23 4.90 2.34 7.27
CA GLY A 23 5.58 1.36 8.10
C GLY A 23 7.01 1.76 8.40
N GLN A 24 7.61 1.03 9.34
CA GLN A 24 9.02 1.17 9.68
C GLN A 24 9.71 -0.19 9.60
N LEU A 25 10.81 -0.25 8.87
CA LEU A 25 11.66 -1.44 8.81
C LEU A 25 12.42 -1.63 10.12
N LYS A 26 12.93 -2.85 10.35
CA LYS A 26 13.69 -3.16 11.58
C LYS A 26 14.97 -2.33 11.73
N ASP A 27 15.50 -1.82 10.63
CA ASP A 27 16.67 -0.94 10.60
C ASP A 27 16.33 0.54 10.85
N GLY A 28 15.07 0.85 11.18
CA GLY A 28 14.60 2.19 11.51
C GLY A 28 14.23 3.03 10.28
N ARG A 29 14.35 2.51 9.05
CA ARG A 29 13.93 3.24 7.85
C ARG A 29 12.41 3.28 7.74
N ASP A 30 11.89 4.47 7.53
CA ASP A 30 10.49 4.71 7.21
C ASP A 30 10.18 4.32 5.76
N ILE A 31 9.02 3.69 5.56
CA ILE A 31 8.53 3.25 4.26
C ILE A 31 7.06 3.62 4.06
N ALA A 32 6.68 3.82 2.81
CA ALA A 32 5.29 3.88 2.36
C ALA A 32 5.01 2.64 1.49
N VAL A 33 3.89 1.97 1.73
CA VAL A 33 3.46 0.80 0.98
C VAL A 33 2.14 1.10 0.29
N LYS A 34 2.17 1.24 -1.04
CA LYS A 34 0.98 1.29 -1.88
C LYS A 34 0.42 -0.13 -2.00
N ARG A 35 -0.86 -0.33 -1.72
CA ARG A 35 -1.54 -1.63 -1.76
C ARG A 35 -2.84 -1.47 -2.53
N LEU A 36 -2.98 -2.25 -3.60
CA LEU A 36 -4.22 -2.38 -4.35
C LEU A 36 -5.39 -2.70 -3.43
N GLU A 37 -6.47 -1.92 -3.57
CA GLU A 37 -7.76 -2.39 -3.12
C GLU A 37 -8.32 -3.31 -4.21
N VAL A 38 -8.70 -4.53 -3.84
CA VAL A 38 -9.25 -5.50 -4.80
C VAL A 38 -10.64 -5.01 -5.24
N GLN A 39 -10.67 -4.12 -6.22
CA GLN A 39 -11.86 -3.89 -7.01
C GLN A 39 -11.90 -4.99 -8.06
N LYS A 40 -13.01 -5.73 -8.16
CA LYS A 40 -13.16 -6.80 -9.14
C LYS A 40 -13.15 -6.20 -10.56
N GLY A 41 -12.00 -6.14 -11.20
CA GLY A 41 -11.84 -5.69 -12.58
C GLY A 41 -10.37 -5.59 -13.00
N SER A 42 -10.04 -6.09 -14.19
CA SER A 42 -8.67 -6.17 -14.73
C SER A 42 -7.98 -4.83 -14.90
N ASP A 43 -8.73 -3.74 -15.04
CA ASP A 43 -8.20 -2.43 -15.42
C ASP A 43 -7.50 -1.74 -14.24
N ALA A 44 -8.00 -1.93 -13.01
CA ALA A 44 -7.38 -1.40 -11.79
C ALA A 44 -6.01 -2.04 -11.49
N ASP A 45 -5.83 -3.32 -11.85
CA ASP A 45 -4.56 -4.03 -11.70
C ASP A 45 -3.51 -3.49 -12.68
N ILE A 46 -3.90 -3.15 -13.91
CA ILE A 46 -2.98 -2.61 -14.93
C ILE A 46 -2.48 -1.23 -14.52
N GLU A 47 -3.39 -0.32 -14.17
CA GLU A 47 -3.04 1.06 -13.82
C GLU A 47 -2.08 1.11 -12.62
N PHE A 48 -2.35 0.30 -11.59
CA PHE A 48 -1.48 0.22 -10.42
C PHE A 48 -0.08 -0.31 -10.71
N LEU A 49 0.06 -1.22 -11.68
CA LEU A 49 1.36 -1.80 -12.05
C LEU A 49 2.18 -0.87 -12.96
N THR A 50 1.53 0.07 -13.64
CA THR A 50 2.18 1.00 -14.58
C THR A 50 2.60 2.34 -13.98
N GLU A 51 2.19 2.62 -12.73
CA GLU A 51 2.52 3.87 -12.01
C GLU A 51 3.79 3.78 -11.15
#